data_AF-A0A7R9GFL6-F1
#
_entry.id   AF-A0A7R9GFL6-F1
#
_cell.length_a   1.000
_cell.length_b   1.000
_cell.length_c   1.000
_cell.angle_alpha   90.00
_cell.angle_beta   90.00
_cell.angle_gamma   90.00
#
_symmetry.space_group_name_H-M   'P 1'
#
loop_
_entity.id
_entity.type
_entity.pdbx_description
1 polymer ?
#
loop_
_entity_poly.entity_id
_entity_poly.type
_entity_poly.pdbx_seq_one_letter_code
_entity_poly.pdbx_strand_id
1 'polypeptide(L)'
;MACARAMALLCSAALLAALLLPAAAAQQQAQADDDDADSDVRPWALPQRMDDDEDDDGGRPAPAPAPAPPKPGSGGGGGGGGGAQDPLVIDTTKGRVRGKTLTAATGKKVDAWLGIPYGQPPVGEYRFRHPRPVDRWSGIKDAYELPPSCPQITDDAYPGFPGSEMWNPNTNQSEDCLYLSIWTPKPRPKNSPVMVWIYGGGFYSGTSTLEVYDPKILVAEENMIVASIQYRVASLGFLYFDVPDAPGNAGLFDQRMALEWIHDNIAAFGGNPENITLFGESAGAVSISLHLLSPLRWATLHIMSAGIRI
;
A
#
# COMPACT_ATOMS: atom_id res chain seq x y z
N MET A 1 2.51 -21.73 11.83
CA MET A 1 2.47 -22.81 10.81
C MET A 1 1.06 -23.24 10.40
N ALA A 2 0.03 -23.12 11.26
CA ALA A 2 -1.36 -23.40 10.86
C ALA A 2 -1.99 -22.31 9.96
N CYS A 3 -1.63 -21.04 10.16
CA CYS A 3 -2.13 -19.88 9.40
C CYS A 3 -1.79 -19.92 7.90
N ALA A 4 -0.57 -20.33 7.53
CA ALA A 4 -0.17 -20.53 6.14
C ALA A 4 -0.93 -21.66 5.43
N ARG A 5 -1.46 -22.64 6.18
CA ARG A 5 -2.23 -23.76 5.62
C ARG A 5 -3.69 -23.36 5.33
N ALA A 6 -4.32 -22.60 6.22
CA ALA A 6 -5.71 -22.17 6.03
C ALA A 6 -5.86 -21.21 4.84
N MET A 7 -4.90 -20.32 4.64
CA MET A 7 -4.90 -19.36 3.52
C MET A 7 -4.55 -20.02 2.18
N ALA A 8 -3.63 -21.00 2.18
CA ALA A 8 -3.39 -21.84 1.01
C ALA A 8 -4.65 -22.63 0.59
N LEU A 9 -5.44 -23.13 1.55
CA LEU A 9 -6.68 -23.87 1.29
C LEU A 9 -7.78 -23.03 0.66
N LEU A 10 -7.95 -21.78 1.11
CA LEU A 10 -8.91 -20.84 0.50
C LEU A 10 -8.46 -20.40 -0.90
N CYS A 11 -7.16 -20.23 -1.12
CA CYS A 11 -6.59 -19.88 -2.43
C CYS A 11 -6.68 -21.05 -3.44
N SER A 12 -6.48 -22.30 -2.99
CA SER A 12 -6.62 -23.50 -3.82
C SER A 12 -8.06 -23.78 -4.23
N ALA A 13 -9.05 -23.44 -3.39
CA ALA A 13 -10.47 -23.64 -3.72
C ALA A 13 -10.94 -22.71 -4.87
N ALA A 14 -10.43 -21.48 -4.92
CA ALA A 14 -10.69 -20.56 -6.02
C ALA A 14 -10.01 -21.02 -7.34
N LEU A 15 -8.81 -21.60 -7.24
CA LEU A 15 -8.08 -22.14 -8.39
C LEU A 15 -8.77 -23.39 -8.99
N LEU A 16 -9.36 -24.25 -8.15
CA LEU A 16 -10.10 -25.44 -8.61
C LEU A 16 -11.36 -25.08 -9.40
N ALA A 17 -12.00 -23.93 -9.09
CA ALA A 17 -13.17 -23.46 -9.82
C ALA A 17 -12.80 -22.88 -11.20
N ALA A 18 -11.60 -22.30 -11.36
CA ALA A 18 -11.12 -21.77 -12.64
C ALA A 18 -10.64 -22.85 -13.62
N LEU A 19 -10.21 -24.01 -13.11
CA LEU A 19 -9.73 -25.14 -13.92
C LEU A 19 -10.85 -25.98 -14.58
N LEU A 20 -12.12 -25.62 -14.37
CA LEU A 20 -13.27 -26.35 -14.91
C LEU A 20 -13.89 -25.70 -16.17
N LEU A 21 -13.31 -24.62 -16.71
CA LEU A 21 -13.71 -24.11 -18.04
C LEU A 21 -12.94 -24.84 -19.16
N PRO A 22 -13.62 -25.32 -20.22
CA PRO A 22 -12.97 -26.10 -21.26
C PRO A 22 -12.01 -25.26 -22.10
N ALA A 23 -10.76 -25.73 -22.16
CA ALA A 23 -9.63 -25.19 -22.91
C ALA A 23 -9.74 -25.46 -24.43
N ALA A 24 -10.68 -24.80 -25.12
CA ALA A 24 -10.82 -24.93 -26.57
C ALA A 24 -10.26 -23.74 -27.38
N ALA A 25 -9.89 -22.63 -26.75
CA ALA A 25 -9.50 -21.41 -27.47
C ALA A 25 -7.98 -21.13 -27.56
N ALA A 26 -7.14 -21.84 -26.79
CA ALA A 26 -5.71 -21.51 -26.67
C ALA A 26 -4.79 -22.17 -27.72
N GLN A 27 -5.28 -23.15 -28.48
CA GLN A 27 -4.44 -23.94 -29.40
C GLN A 27 -4.24 -23.31 -30.79
N GLN A 28 -4.94 -22.23 -31.12
CA GLN A 28 -4.90 -21.67 -32.48
C GLN A 28 -3.93 -20.50 -32.67
N GLN A 29 -3.35 -19.97 -31.58
CA GLN A 29 -2.39 -18.84 -31.64
C GLN A 29 -0.92 -19.31 -31.64
N ALA A 30 -0.61 -20.46 -31.03
CA ALA A 30 0.77 -20.93 -30.86
C ALA A 30 1.42 -21.50 -32.13
N GLN A 31 0.73 -21.47 -33.27
CA GLN A 31 1.19 -22.07 -34.53
C GLN A 31 1.50 -21.04 -35.61
N ALA A 32 1.45 -19.74 -35.27
CA ALA A 32 1.72 -18.63 -36.18
C ALA A 32 3.01 -17.84 -35.85
N ASP A 33 3.66 -18.11 -34.72
CA ASP A 33 4.80 -17.31 -34.23
C ASP A 33 6.17 -17.98 -34.40
N ASP A 34 6.25 -19.17 -35.03
CA ASP A 34 7.50 -19.95 -35.18
C ASP A 34 8.30 -19.65 -36.47
N ASP A 35 7.86 -18.74 -37.35
CA ASP A 35 8.46 -18.54 -38.69
C ASP A 35 9.31 -17.26 -38.88
N ASP A 36 9.57 -16.42 -37.87
CA ASP A 36 10.22 -15.09 -38.11
C ASP A 36 11.31 -14.67 -37.08
N ALA A 37 12.20 -15.58 -36.68
CA ALA A 37 13.35 -15.20 -35.84
C ALA A 37 14.68 -15.87 -36.25
N ASP A 38 15.23 -15.46 -37.41
CA ASP A 38 16.66 -15.65 -37.69
C ASP A 38 17.24 -14.42 -38.45
N SER A 39 17.87 -13.50 -37.72
CA SER A 39 19.10 -12.80 -38.13
C SER A 39 19.46 -11.64 -37.18
N ASP A 40 20.78 -11.50 -36.94
CA ASP A 40 21.49 -10.37 -36.33
C ASP A 40 21.50 -10.21 -34.79
N VAL A 41 22.32 -11.04 -34.14
CA VAL A 41 22.94 -10.73 -32.84
C VAL A 41 24.38 -10.26 -33.06
N ARG A 42 24.67 -8.98 -32.87
CA ARG A 42 26.03 -8.45 -32.69
C ARG A 42 26.33 -8.24 -31.20
N PRO A 43 27.52 -8.62 -30.69
CA PRO A 43 27.86 -8.45 -29.29
C PRO A 43 28.16 -6.98 -28.95
N TRP A 44 27.48 -6.44 -27.95
CA TRP A 44 27.80 -5.14 -27.38
C TRP A 44 28.97 -5.28 -26.38
N ALA A 45 30.02 -4.51 -26.62
CA ALA A 45 31.18 -4.39 -25.75
C ALA A 45 30.87 -3.44 -24.57
N LEU A 46 31.36 -3.78 -23.37
CA LEU A 46 31.33 -2.93 -22.18
C LEU A 46 32.27 -1.72 -22.34
N PRO A 47 31.89 -0.49 -21.96
CA PRO A 47 32.85 0.59 -21.79
C PRO A 47 33.59 0.45 -20.46
N GLN A 48 34.88 0.76 -20.50
CA GLN A 48 35.83 0.67 -19.39
C GLN A 48 35.64 1.76 -18.33
N ARG A 49 36.10 1.43 -17.11
CA ARG A 49 36.41 2.38 -16.03
C ARG A 49 37.32 3.49 -16.55
N MET A 50 36.99 4.73 -16.19
CA MET A 50 37.94 5.84 -16.17
C MET A 50 38.21 6.17 -14.71
N ASP A 51 39.50 6.09 -14.37
CA ASP A 51 40.08 6.44 -13.09
C ASP A 51 40.21 7.97 -12.94
N ASP A 52 40.13 8.38 -11.67
CA ASP A 52 40.70 9.53 -10.97
C ASP A 52 41.28 10.73 -11.76
N ASP A 53 40.79 11.93 -11.42
CA ASP A 53 41.56 13.17 -11.44
C ASP A 53 41.23 14.00 -10.18
N GLU A 54 42.28 14.29 -9.40
CA GLU A 54 42.32 15.17 -8.22
C GLU A 54 42.48 16.66 -8.59
N ASP A 55 42.17 17.50 -7.59
CA ASP A 55 42.56 18.91 -7.35
C ASP A 55 41.81 20.07 -8.04
N ASP A 56 41.14 20.91 -7.23
CA ASP A 56 41.64 22.27 -6.91
C ASP A 56 40.82 22.94 -5.78
N ASP A 57 41.53 23.50 -4.79
CA ASP A 57 41.04 24.19 -3.59
C ASP A 57 40.90 25.69 -3.85
N GLY A 58 39.72 26.25 -3.54
CA GLY A 58 39.43 27.67 -3.75
C GLY A 58 38.36 28.17 -2.79
N GLY A 59 38.72 28.33 -1.52
CA GLY A 59 37.83 28.77 -0.45
C GLY A 59 37.10 30.11 -0.67
N ARG A 60 35.91 30.22 -0.06
CA ARG A 60 35.24 31.48 0.37
C ARG A 60 34.08 31.16 1.34
N PRO A 61 33.61 32.12 2.15
CA PRO A 61 33.53 32.00 3.60
C PRO A 61 32.13 31.70 4.15
N ALA A 62 32.08 31.16 5.37
CA ALA A 62 30.86 30.91 6.13
C ALA A 62 30.29 32.19 6.80
N PRO A 63 28.96 32.35 6.78
CA PRO A 63 28.24 32.94 7.92
C PRO A 63 26.89 32.23 8.16
N ALA A 64 26.23 32.19 9.33
CA ALA A 64 26.38 32.78 10.66
C ALA A 64 25.62 31.85 11.65
N PRO A 65 25.85 31.94 12.98
CA PRO A 65 25.24 31.03 13.95
C PRO A 65 23.72 31.20 14.10
N ALA A 66 23.03 30.06 14.30
CA ALA A 66 21.59 30.00 14.53
C ALA A 66 21.18 30.70 15.85
N PRO A 67 19.98 31.32 15.92
CA PRO A 67 19.49 31.96 17.13
C PRO A 67 19.17 30.95 18.24
N ALA A 68 19.44 31.36 19.49
CA ALA A 68 19.25 30.56 20.70
C ALA A 68 17.78 30.18 20.98
N PRO A 69 17.54 29.04 21.65
CA PRO A 69 16.18 28.63 22.03
C PRO A 69 15.56 29.57 23.08
N PRO A 70 14.24 29.79 23.05
CA PRO A 70 13.56 30.61 24.05
C PRO A 70 13.60 29.95 25.43
N LYS A 71 13.82 30.78 26.47
CA LYS A 71 13.80 30.37 27.89
C LYS A 71 12.40 29.89 28.32
N PRO A 72 12.31 28.95 29.28
CA PRO A 72 11.03 28.50 29.81
C PRO A 72 10.39 29.60 30.66
N GLY A 73 9.20 30.04 30.26
CA GLY A 73 8.33 30.91 31.06
C GLY A 73 7.63 30.10 32.15
N SER A 74 7.82 30.52 33.39
CA SER A 74 7.13 30.04 34.58
C SER A 74 5.76 30.72 34.75
N GLY A 75 4.73 29.94 35.09
CA GLY A 75 3.39 30.40 35.47
C GLY A 75 2.31 29.71 34.63
N GLY A 76 1.28 29.05 35.14
CA GLY A 76 0.77 28.84 36.48
C GLY A 76 -0.27 27.70 36.40
N GLY A 77 -0.50 27.03 37.53
CA GLY A 77 -1.30 25.81 37.61
C GLY A 77 -2.77 25.93 37.18
N GLY A 78 -3.32 24.79 36.78
CA GLY A 78 -4.75 24.59 36.57
C GLY A 78 -5.07 23.12 36.24
N GLY A 79 -5.62 22.42 37.25
CA GLY A 79 -6.36 21.14 37.24
C GLY A 79 -6.29 20.23 36.00
N GLY A 80 -5.89 18.96 36.12
CA GLY A 80 -6.52 18.01 37.03
C GLY A 80 -7.92 17.61 36.55
N GLY A 81 -8.01 17.02 35.34
CA GLY A 81 -9.24 16.43 34.81
C GLY A 81 -8.90 15.22 33.94
N GLY A 82 -8.91 14.03 34.55
CA GLY A 82 -8.74 12.75 33.85
C GLY A 82 -9.95 12.43 32.97
N GLY A 83 -10.10 13.16 31.86
CA GLY A 83 -11.01 12.75 30.80
C GLY A 83 -10.47 11.46 30.18
N ALA A 84 -11.22 10.38 30.25
CA ALA A 84 -10.90 9.16 29.52
C ALA A 84 -10.71 9.54 28.05
N GLN A 85 -9.46 9.50 27.58
CA GLN A 85 -9.16 9.79 26.18
C GLN A 85 -9.92 8.77 25.33
N ASP A 86 -10.70 9.27 24.37
CA ASP A 86 -11.45 8.44 23.44
C ASP A 86 -10.47 7.45 22.78
N PRO A 87 -10.58 6.14 23.06
CA PRO A 87 -9.61 5.17 22.57
C PRO A 87 -9.59 5.14 21.03
N LEU A 88 -10.65 5.57 20.35
CA LEU A 88 -10.72 5.61 18.90
C LEU A 88 -9.97 6.79 18.28
N VAL A 89 -9.49 7.74 19.09
CA VAL A 89 -8.59 8.81 18.64
C VAL A 89 -7.14 8.34 18.74
N ILE A 90 -6.43 8.33 17.62
CA ILE A 90 -5.04 7.92 17.51
C ILE A 90 -4.19 9.11 17.06
N ASP A 91 -3.09 9.35 17.77
CA ASP A 91 -2.05 10.29 17.37
C ASP A 91 -1.11 9.62 16.35
N THR A 92 -1.08 10.15 15.13
CA THR A 92 -0.11 9.76 14.08
C THR A 92 0.95 10.85 13.93
N THR A 93 2.03 10.57 13.21
CA THR A 93 3.10 11.54 12.91
C THR A 93 2.59 12.78 12.16
N LYS A 94 1.53 12.63 11.37
CA LYS A 94 0.92 13.69 10.54
C LYS A 94 -0.26 14.40 11.20
N GLY A 95 -0.93 13.76 12.15
CA GLY A 95 -2.04 14.35 12.90
C GLY A 95 -2.94 13.31 13.56
N ARG A 96 -3.99 13.76 14.24
CA ARG A 96 -4.93 12.84 14.91
C ARG A 96 -5.96 12.29 13.94
N VAL A 97 -6.28 11.01 14.08
CA VAL A 97 -7.37 10.34 13.36
C VAL A 97 -8.37 9.74 14.34
N ARG A 98 -9.66 9.74 13.99
CA ARG A 98 -10.71 9.09 14.77
C ARG A 98 -11.37 7.99 13.97
N GLY A 99 -11.40 6.79 14.54
CA GLY A 99 -11.99 5.59 13.94
C GLY A 99 -13.35 5.25 14.52
N LYS A 100 -13.87 4.09 14.14
CA LYS A 100 -15.14 3.53 14.65
C LYS A 100 -14.99 2.07 15.04
N THR A 101 -15.84 1.60 15.96
CA THR A 101 -15.96 0.17 16.23
C THR A 101 -16.92 -0.47 15.22
N LEU A 102 -16.51 -1.59 14.63
CA LEU A 102 -17.29 -2.41 13.72
C LEU A 102 -17.54 -3.79 14.32
N THR A 103 -18.52 -4.50 13.78
CA THR A 103 -18.83 -5.89 14.14
C THR A 103 -18.49 -6.79 12.96
N ALA A 104 -17.66 -7.81 13.19
CA ALA A 104 -17.37 -8.85 12.22
C ALA A 104 -18.58 -9.77 12.02
N ALA A 105 -18.62 -10.53 10.92
CA ALA A 105 -19.69 -11.51 10.67
C ALA A 105 -19.79 -12.57 11.77
N THR A 106 -18.71 -12.81 12.54
CA THR A 106 -18.68 -13.72 13.69
C THR A 106 -19.29 -13.12 14.96
N GLY A 107 -19.76 -11.86 14.92
CA GLY A 107 -20.31 -11.14 16.07
C GLY A 107 -19.27 -10.47 16.97
N LYS A 108 -17.98 -10.75 16.77
CA LYS A 108 -16.87 -10.09 17.47
C LYS A 108 -16.71 -8.64 17.02
N LYS A 109 -16.24 -7.79 17.92
CA LYS A 109 -15.98 -6.37 17.64
C LYS A 109 -14.53 -6.14 17.22
N VAL A 110 -14.32 -5.19 16.32
CA VAL A 110 -13.01 -4.68 15.91
C VAL A 110 -13.05 -3.16 15.87
N ASP A 111 -11.92 -2.49 16.10
CA ASP A 111 -11.82 -1.04 15.87
C ASP A 111 -11.19 -0.80 14.49
N ALA A 112 -11.69 0.19 13.76
CA ALA A 112 -11.30 0.46 12.38
C ALA A 112 -11.12 1.96 12.12
N TRP A 113 -10.11 2.30 11.33
CA TRP A 113 -9.85 3.64 10.80
C TRP A 113 -9.77 3.52 9.28
N LEU A 114 -10.76 4.07 8.59
CA LEU A 114 -10.94 3.93 7.16
C LEU A 114 -10.61 5.26 6.48
N GLY A 115 -9.81 5.23 5.42
CA GLY A 115 -9.51 6.44 4.64
C GLY A 115 -8.53 7.42 5.32
N ILE A 116 -7.46 6.90 5.93
CA ILE A 116 -6.35 7.73 6.43
C ILE A 116 -5.45 8.14 5.25
N PRO A 117 -5.22 9.44 5.00
CA PRO A 117 -4.35 9.87 3.92
C PRO A 117 -2.89 9.61 4.28
N TYR A 118 -2.15 9.00 3.37
CA TYR A 118 -0.70 8.84 3.51
C TYR A 118 0.09 9.71 2.51
N GLY A 119 -0.52 10.05 1.37
CA GLY A 119 0.05 10.90 0.33
C GLY A 119 -0.79 12.15 0.05
N GLN A 120 -0.16 13.17 -0.53
CA GLN A 120 -0.87 14.30 -1.14
C GLN A 120 -1.65 13.82 -2.38
N PRO A 121 -2.81 14.43 -2.69
CA PRO A 121 -3.56 14.09 -3.90
C PRO A 121 -2.69 14.27 -5.17
N PRO A 122 -2.47 13.22 -5.98
CA PRO A 122 -1.63 13.26 -7.18
C PRO A 122 -2.37 13.87 -8.38
N VAL A 123 -2.94 15.07 -8.19
CA VAL A 123 -3.74 15.79 -9.20
C VAL A 123 -2.93 16.89 -9.88
N GLY A 124 -3.38 17.34 -11.05
CA GLY A 124 -2.75 18.44 -11.77
C GLY A 124 -1.30 18.13 -12.14
N GLU A 125 -0.36 19.00 -11.76
CA GLU A 125 1.07 18.82 -12.02
C GLU A 125 1.72 17.63 -11.28
N TYR A 126 1.01 17.01 -10.33
CA TYR A 126 1.47 15.82 -9.61
C TYR A 126 1.01 14.52 -10.24
N ARG A 127 0.15 14.59 -11.27
CA ARG A 127 -0.24 13.41 -12.04
C ARG A 127 1.01 12.77 -12.66
N PHE A 128 1.08 11.44 -12.64
CA PHE A 128 2.20 10.60 -13.12
C PHE A 128 3.52 10.68 -12.33
N ARG A 129 3.76 11.77 -11.58
CA ARG A 129 4.94 11.89 -10.72
C ARG A 129 4.86 10.97 -9.50
N HIS A 130 6.01 10.70 -8.88
CA HIS A 130 6.06 10.00 -7.60
C HIS A 130 5.27 10.75 -6.51
N PRO A 131 4.64 10.03 -5.56
CA PRO A 131 3.83 10.64 -4.51
C PRO A 131 4.65 11.53 -3.59
N ARG A 132 3.95 12.46 -2.93
CA ARG A 132 4.51 13.30 -1.86
C ARG A 132 3.83 12.98 -0.54
N PRO A 133 4.56 12.97 0.59
CA PRO A 133 3.95 12.72 1.89
C PRO A 133 2.87 13.74 2.19
N VAL A 134 1.76 13.30 2.78
CA VAL A 134 0.69 14.22 3.21
C VAL A 134 1.24 15.29 4.17
N ASP A 135 0.70 16.51 4.07
CA ASP A 135 0.99 17.58 5.00
C ASP A 135 0.41 17.28 6.39
N ARG A 136 0.98 17.91 7.43
CA ARG A 136 0.40 17.78 8.77
C ARG A 136 -0.94 18.52 8.83
N TRP A 137 -1.93 17.93 9.47
CA TRP A 137 -3.23 18.57 9.70
C TRP A 137 -3.43 18.92 11.17
N SER A 138 -4.13 20.03 11.42
CA SER A 138 -4.63 20.39 12.75
C SER A 138 -5.96 19.71 13.05
N GLY A 139 -6.28 19.53 14.34
CA GLY A 139 -7.56 18.95 14.75
C GLY A 139 -7.54 17.43 14.78
N ILE A 140 -8.67 16.80 14.45
CA ILE A 140 -8.87 15.35 14.37
C ILE A 140 -9.54 15.08 13.03
N LYS A 141 -8.96 14.19 12.22
CA LYS A 141 -9.56 13.76 10.96
C LYS A 141 -10.44 12.53 11.20
N ASP A 142 -11.68 12.61 10.76
CA ASP A 142 -12.59 11.46 10.82
C ASP A 142 -12.19 10.41 9.78
N ALA A 143 -12.03 9.17 10.23
CA ALA A 143 -11.62 8.02 9.44
C ALA A 143 -12.71 6.93 9.52
N TYR A 144 -13.93 7.30 9.12
CA TYR A 144 -15.11 6.43 9.20
C TYR A 144 -15.47 5.76 7.88
N GLU A 145 -15.08 6.33 6.75
CA GLU A 145 -15.58 5.90 5.44
C GLU A 145 -14.48 5.25 4.62
N LEU A 146 -14.86 4.27 3.81
CA LEU A 146 -13.94 3.66 2.85
C LEU A 146 -13.47 4.74 1.85
N PRO A 147 -12.16 4.77 1.52
CA PRO A 147 -11.63 5.80 0.65
C PRO A 147 -12.13 5.64 -0.80
N PRO A 148 -12.00 6.71 -1.62
CA PRO A 148 -12.19 6.59 -3.06
C PRO A 148 -11.27 5.54 -3.68
N SER A 149 -11.80 4.84 -4.68
CA SER A 149 -11.01 3.98 -5.56
C SER A 149 -10.18 4.85 -6.51
N CYS A 150 -8.96 4.44 -6.85
CA CYS A 150 -8.21 5.14 -7.89
C CYS A 150 -8.92 5.00 -9.25
N PRO A 151 -8.77 5.98 -10.17
CA PRO A 151 -9.45 5.92 -11.46
C PRO A 151 -8.98 4.71 -12.27
N GLN A 152 -9.93 3.94 -12.77
CA GLN A 152 -9.74 2.67 -13.45
C GLN A 152 -10.96 2.35 -14.33
N ILE A 153 -10.76 1.43 -15.27
CA ILE A 153 -11.85 0.93 -16.10
C ILE A 153 -12.73 -0.01 -15.26
N THR A 154 -14.04 0.09 -15.44
CA THR A 154 -15.00 -0.88 -14.90
C THR A 154 -15.17 -2.03 -15.90
N ASP A 155 -15.19 -3.27 -15.41
CA ASP A 155 -15.53 -4.43 -16.22
C ASP A 155 -17.05 -4.51 -16.42
N ASP A 156 -17.49 -4.15 -17.63
CA ASP A 156 -18.88 -4.21 -18.06
C ASP A 156 -19.11 -5.35 -19.09
N ALA A 157 -18.19 -6.32 -19.19
CA ALA A 157 -18.30 -7.43 -20.15
C ALA A 157 -19.50 -8.35 -19.85
N TYR A 158 -19.85 -8.49 -18.57
CA TYR A 158 -20.97 -9.32 -18.10
C TYR A 158 -21.84 -8.56 -17.08
N PRO A 159 -22.66 -7.60 -17.51
CA PRO A 159 -23.49 -6.82 -16.60
C PRO A 159 -24.45 -7.69 -15.79
N GLY A 160 -24.46 -7.51 -14.47
CA GLY A 160 -25.26 -8.28 -13.52
C GLY A 160 -24.67 -9.64 -13.12
N PHE A 161 -23.46 -10.00 -13.60
CA PHE A 161 -22.80 -11.23 -13.20
C PHE A 161 -21.89 -11.01 -11.97
N PRO A 162 -22.23 -11.59 -10.79
CA PRO A 162 -21.50 -11.30 -9.55
C PRO A 162 -20.01 -11.70 -9.60
N GLY A 163 -19.64 -12.70 -10.39
CA GLY A 163 -18.25 -13.16 -10.48
C GLY A 163 -17.32 -12.19 -11.20
N SER A 164 -17.86 -11.29 -12.03
CA SER A 164 -17.13 -10.17 -12.65
C SER A 164 -17.27 -8.91 -11.79
N GLU A 165 -18.50 -8.56 -11.40
CA GLU A 165 -18.79 -7.32 -10.67
C GLU A 165 -18.13 -7.23 -9.29
N MET A 166 -17.83 -8.37 -8.65
CA MET A 166 -17.14 -8.36 -7.35
C MET A 166 -15.73 -7.74 -7.38
N TRP A 167 -15.15 -7.59 -8.57
CA TRP A 167 -13.84 -6.97 -8.78
C TRP A 167 -13.92 -5.50 -9.21
N ASN A 168 -15.12 -5.00 -9.52
CA ASN A 168 -15.34 -3.60 -9.89
C ASN A 168 -15.24 -2.68 -8.67
N PRO A 169 -14.80 -1.41 -8.86
CA PRO A 169 -14.70 -0.46 -7.76
C PRO A 169 -16.06 -0.23 -7.09
N ASN A 170 -16.13 -0.47 -5.79
CA ASN A 170 -17.34 -0.31 -4.97
C ASN A 170 -17.41 1.03 -4.22
N THR A 171 -16.45 1.92 -4.46
CA THR A 171 -16.46 3.31 -3.98
C THR A 171 -16.28 4.26 -5.16
N ASN A 172 -16.62 5.54 -4.97
CA ASN A 172 -16.43 6.54 -6.01
C ASN A 172 -14.96 6.57 -6.47
N GLN A 173 -14.76 6.77 -7.77
CA GLN A 173 -13.43 6.88 -8.34
C GLN A 173 -12.92 8.32 -8.28
N SER A 174 -11.68 8.53 -7.85
CA SER A 174 -11.04 9.84 -7.71
C SER A 174 -9.53 9.73 -7.84
N GLU A 175 -8.87 10.72 -8.47
CA GLU A 175 -7.41 10.80 -8.43
C GLU A 175 -6.87 11.09 -7.03
N ASP A 176 -7.67 11.74 -6.17
CA ASP A 176 -7.42 11.76 -4.73
C ASP A 176 -7.81 10.41 -4.13
N CYS A 177 -6.90 9.43 -4.28
CA CYS A 177 -7.09 8.06 -3.81
C CYS A 177 -5.98 7.54 -2.90
N LEU A 178 -4.96 8.33 -2.53
CA LEU A 178 -3.79 7.87 -1.74
C LEU A 178 -4.11 7.74 -0.25
N TYR A 179 -4.93 6.75 0.07
CA TYR A 179 -5.43 6.45 1.41
C TYR A 179 -5.12 5.01 1.82
N LEU A 180 -5.05 4.79 3.13
CA LEU A 180 -4.97 3.47 3.74
C LEU A 180 -6.06 3.29 4.80
N SER A 181 -6.33 2.05 5.15
CA SER A 181 -7.28 1.68 6.20
C SER A 181 -6.64 0.68 7.16
N ILE A 182 -6.98 0.75 8.45
CA ILE A 182 -6.43 -0.09 9.52
C ILE A 182 -7.56 -0.68 10.34
N TRP A 183 -7.45 -1.97 10.65
CA TRP A 183 -8.34 -2.70 11.55
C TRP A 183 -7.53 -3.36 12.66
N THR A 184 -8.00 -3.21 13.90
CA THR A 184 -7.39 -3.80 15.09
C THR A 184 -8.40 -4.65 15.86
N PRO A 185 -7.96 -5.74 16.52
CA PRO A 185 -8.81 -6.51 17.42
C PRO A 185 -9.33 -5.63 18.57
N LYS A 186 -10.47 -6.01 19.15
CA LYS A 186 -11.02 -5.39 20.37
C LYS A 186 -11.08 -6.45 21.48
N PRO A 187 -10.39 -6.26 22.63
CA PRO A 187 -9.61 -5.07 23.02
C PRO A 187 -8.35 -4.88 22.17
N ARG A 188 -7.90 -3.61 22.03
CA ARG A 188 -6.70 -3.27 21.26
C ARG A 188 -5.49 -4.04 21.82
N PRO A 189 -4.75 -4.77 20.97
CA PRO A 189 -3.59 -5.52 21.41
C PRO A 189 -2.41 -4.58 21.69
N LYS A 190 -1.34 -5.15 22.26
CA LYS A 190 -0.04 -4.49 22.40
C LYS A 190 0.97 -5.29 21.59
N ASN A 191 1.74 -4.61 20.74
CA ASN A 191 2.83 -5.21 19.97
C ASN A 191 2.38 -6.41 19.10
N SER A 192 1.21 -6.30 18.46
CA SER A 192 0.63 -7.35 17.63
C SER A 192 1.32 -7.47 16.27
N PRO A 193 1.40 -8.68 15.66
CA PRO A 193 1.72 -8.81 14.24
C PRO A 193 0.78 -7.95 13.38
N VAL A 194 1.33 -7.43 12.28
CA VAL A 194 0.64 -6.57 11.32
C VAL A 194 0.69 -7.23 9.95
N MET A 195 -0.45 -7.40 9.30
CA MET A 195 -0.53 -7.81 7.91
C MET A 195 -0.94 -6.62 7.03
N VAL A 196 -0.23 -6.40 5.92
CA VAL A 196 -0.54 -5.32 4.96
C VAL A 196 -0.96 -5.90 3.63
N TRP A 197 -2.21 -5.62 3.24
CA TRP A 197 -2.82 -6.06 2.00
C TRP A 197 -2.47 -5.12 0.85
N ILE A 198 -1.90 -5.68 -0.21
CA ILE A 198 -1.70 -5.01 -1.51
C ILE A 198 -2.57 -5.76 -2.53
N TYR A 199 -3.61 -5.09 -3.04
CA TYR A 199 -4.54 -5.70 -4.00
C TYR A 199 -3.92 -5.92 -5.38
N GLY A 200 -4.47 -6.92 -6.10
CA GLY A 200 -4.19 -7.21 -7.50
C GLY A 200 -5.10 -6.44 -8.47
N GLY A 201 -5.14 -6.86 -9.74
CA GLY A 201 -5.87 -6.15 -10.81
C GLY A 201 -4.99 -5.77 -12.00
N GLY A 202 -3.97 -6.58 -12.30
CA GLY A 202 -3.11 -6.40 -13.48
C GLY A 202 -2.41 -5.04 -13.58
N PHE A 203 -2.25 -4.33 -12.46
CA PHE A 203 -1.80 -2.93 -12.41
C PHE A 203 -2.69 -1.92 -13.14
N TYR A 204 -3.88 -2.28 -13.63
CA TYR A 204 -4.81 -1.37 -14.31
C TYR A 204 -6.15 -1.19 -13.57
N SER A 205 -6.46 -2.06 -12.61
CA SER A 205 -7.66 -2.02 -11.78
C SER A 205 -7.36 -2.49 -10.36
N GLY A 206 -8.40 -2.56 -9.53
CA GLY A 206 -8.36 -2.99 -8.14
C GLY A 206 -8.59 -1.84 -7.16
N THR A 207 -9.04 -2.20 -5.97
CA THR A 207 -9.18 -1.29 -4.82
C THR A 207 -9.13 -2.08 -3.52
N SER A 208 -8.61 -1.47 -2.45
CA SER A 208 -8.58 -2.05 -1.11
C SER A 208 -9.96 -2.12 -0.44
N THR A 209 -10.98 -1.54 -1.07
CA THR A 209 -12.33 -1.38 -0.52
C THR A 209 -13.28 -2.52 -0.86
N LEU A 210 -12.88 -3.47 -1.71
CA LEU A 210 -13.74 -4.59 -2.13
C LEU A 210 -14.17 -5.45 -0.93
N GLU A 211 -15.41 -5.93 -0.97
CA GLU A 211 -15.99 -6.74 0.12
C GLU A 211 -15.23 -8.05 0.35
N VAL A 212 -14.70 -8.66 -0.71
CA VAL A 212 -13.89 -9.88 -0.64
C VAL A 212 -12.59 -9.67 0.16
N TYR A 213 -12.13 -8.43 0.34
CA TYR A 213 -10.95 -8.08 1.13
C TYR A 213 -11.28 -7.60 2.55
N ASP A 214 -12.54 -7.69 2.98
CA ASP A 214 -12.97 -7.28 4.31
C ASP A 214 -12.22 -8.05 5.42
N PRO A 215 -11.31 -7.41 6.17
CA PRO A 215 -10.42 -8.12 7.08
C PRO A 215 -11.03 -8.36 8.45
N LYS A 216 -12.29 -7.95 8.69
CA LYS A 216 -12.90 -8.01 10.03
C LYS A 216 -12.87 -9.40 10.65
N ILE A 217 -13.11 -10.45 9.86
CA ILE A 217 -13.05 -11.84 10.33
C ILE A 217 -11.60 -12.19 10.70
N LEU A 218 -10.64 -11.93 9.82
CA LEU A 218 -9.22 -12.22 10.04
C LEU A 218 -8.71 -11.53 11.32
N VAL A 219 -9.00 -10.25 11.48
CA VAL A 219 -8.62 -9.45 12.66
C VAL A 219 -9.23 -10.00 13.94
N ALA A 220 -10.53 -10.34 13.91
CA ALA A 220 -11.26 -10.78 15.10
C ALA A 220 -10.93 -12.22 15.53
N GLU A 221 -10.59 -13.10 14.59
CA GLU A 221 -10.31 -14.51 14.86
C GLU A 221 -8.82 -14.76 15.16
N GLU A 222 -7.91 -14.10 14.43
CA GLU A 222 -6.46 -14.35 14.54
C GLU A 222 -5.75 -13.35 15.45
N ASN A 223 -6.48 -12.39 16.03
CA ASN A 223 -5.96 -11.38 16.96
C ASN A 223 -4.72 -10.65 16.41
N MET A 224 -4.83 -10.18 15.17
CA MET A 224 -3.79 -9.45 14.46
C MET A 224 -4.32 -8.15 13.87
N ILE A 225 -3.42 -7.23 13.57
CA ILE A 225 -3.76 -5.98 12.90
C ILE A 225 -3.66 -6.18 11.40
N VAL A 226 -4.66 -5.71 10.66
CA VAL A 226 -4.63 -5.68 9.20
C VAL A 226 -4.68 -4.24 8.74
N ALA A 227 -3.80 -3.89 7.81
CA ALA A 227 -3.85 -2.65 7.06
C ALA A 227 -4.07 -2.96 5.57
N SER A 228 -4.76 -2.08 4.85
CA SER A 228 -4.88 -2.15 3.40
C SER A 228 -4.61 -0.78 2.80
N ILE A 229 -4.00 -0.75 1.62
CA ILE A 229 -3.51 0.48 0.99
C ILE A 229 -4.11 0.64 -0.41
N GLN A 230 -4.48 1.87 -0.77
CA GLN A 230 -4.67 2.27 -2.16
C GLN A 230 -3.33 2.56 -2.83
N TYR A 231 -3.22 2.34 -4.14
CA TYR A 231 -2.10 2.81 -4.96
C TYR A 231 -2.60 3.13 -6.37
N ARG A 232 -1.98 4.10 -7.05
CA ARG A 232 -2.40 4.44 -8.42
C ARG A 232 -2.20 3.26 -9.37
N VAL A 233 -3.17 3.07 -10.26
CA VAL A 233 -3.20 2.01 -11.28
C VAL A 233 -3.25 2.63 -12.68
N ALA A 234 -3.18 1.77 -13.69
CA ALA A 234 -3.19 2.07 -15.11
C ALA A 234 -2.10 3.09 -15.48
N SER A 235 -2.35 3.94 -16.48
CA SER A 235 -1.42 5.01 -16.88
C SER A 235 -1.13 5.99 -15.72
N LEU A 236 -2.10 6.25 -14.83
CA LEU A 236 -1.91 7.18 -13.72
C LEU A 236 -0.83 6.72 -12.73
N GLY A 237 -0.63 5.41 -12.59
CA GLY A 237 0.39 4.82 -11.73
C GLY A 237 1.67 4.37 -12.45
N PHE A 238 1.61 4.08 -13.75
CA PHE A 238 2.68 3.35 -14.45
C PHE A 238 3.11 3.96 -15.79
N LEU A 239 2.66 5.17 -16.14
CA LEU A 239 3.13 5.87 -17.32
C LEU A 239 4.65 6.17 -17.22
N TYR A 240 5.37 5.87 -18.30
CA TYR A 240 6.81 6.09 -18.41
C TYR A 240 7.15 6.76 -19.74
N PHE A 241 7.87 7.88 -19.67
CA PHE A 241 8.40 8.58 -20.85
C PHE A 241 9.87 9.00 -20.70
N ASP A 242 10.61 8.38 -19.77
CA ASP A 242 12.02 8.73 -19.48
C ASP A 242 12.23 10.24 -19.24
N VAL A 243 11.27 10.88 -18.57
CA VAL A 243 11.32 12.29 -18.19
C VAL A 243 10.94 12.45 -16.72
N PRO A 244 11.42 13.51 -16.03
CA PRO A 244 11.14 13.71 -14.60
C PRO A 244 9.66 13.74 -14.22
N ASP A 245 8.79 14.15 -15.16
CA ASP A 245 7.35 14.27 -14.94
C ASP A 245 6.57 12.96 -15.14
N ALA A 246 7.18 11.98 -15.80
CA ALA A 246 6.62 10.63 -15.98
C ALA A 246 7.75 9.59 -15.85
N PRO A 247 8.34 9.46 -14.64
CA PRO A 247 9.50 8.60 -14.39
C PRO A 247 9.14 7.11 -14.31
N GLY A 248 7.87 6.74 -14.47
CA GLY A 248 7.38 5.38 -14.25
C GLY A 248 7.25 5.01 -12.77
N ASN A 249 6.62 3.85 -12.55
CA ASN A 249 6.51 3.20 -11.24
C ASN A 249 5.86 4.04 -10.11
N ALA A 250 5.12 5.10 -10.43
CA ALA A 250 4.47 5.95 -9.44
C ALA A 250 3.57 5.13 -8.47
N GLY A 251 2.84 4.13 -8.98
CA GLY A 251 2.06 3.20 -8.17
C GLY A 251 2.89 2.36 -7.19
N LEU A 252 4.12 1.97 -7.53
CA LEU A 252 5.02 1.28 -6.59
C LEU A 252 5.56 2.23 -5.52
N PHE A 253 5.82 3.49 -5.88
CA PHE A 253 6.20 4.51 -4.90
C PHE A 253 5.03 4.89 -3.97
N ASP A 254 3.78 4.84 -4.46
CA ASP A 254 2.59 4.99 -3.62
C ASP A 254 2.54 3.90 -2.54
N GLN A 255 2.71 2.64 -2.96
CA GLN A 255 2.78 1.51 -2.04
C GLN A 255 3.91 1.70 -1.02
N ARG A 256 5.11 2.05 -1.48
CA ARG A 256 6.26 2.29 -0.60
C ARG A 256 5.96 3.37 0.45
N MET A 257 5.38 4.50 0.03
CA MET A 257 5.03 5.59 0.96
C MET A 257 3.99 5.14 1.99
N ALA A 258 3.01 4.33 1.59
CA ALA A 258 2.05 3.77 2.52
C ALA A 258 2.71 2.79 3.52
N LEU A 259 3.68 1.98 3.06
CA LEU A 259 4.45 1.09 3.93
C LEU A 259 5.31 1.84 4.93
N GLU A 260 5.98 2.92 4.51
CA GLU A 260 6.72 3.82 5.40
C GLU A 260 5.78 4.46 6.43
N TRP A 261 4.61 4.94 5.97
CA TRP A 261 3.59 5.46 6.88
C TRP A 261 3.13 4.42 7.90
N ILE A 262 2.87 3.18 7.48
CA ILE A 262 2.45 2.10 8.38
C ILE A 262 3.54 1.84 9.41
N HIS A 263 4.79 1.66 8.98
CA HIS A 263 5.91 1.46 9.89
C HIS A 263 5.98 2.54 10.98
N ASP A 264 5.90 3.81 10.58
CA ASP A 264 6.07 4.94 11.50
C ASP A 264 4.89 5.14 12.48
N ASN A 265 3.72 4.57 12.18
CA ASN A 265 2.49 4.85 12.93
C ASN A 265 1.81 3.63 13.55
N ILE A 266 2.09 2.40 13.09
CA ILE A 266 1.29 1.22 13.46
C ILE A 266 1.39 0.86 14.94
N ALA A 267 2.46 1.27 15.61
CA ALA A 267 2.63 1.13 17.06
C ALA A 267 1.49 1.81 17.84
N ALA A 268 1.01 2.97 17.38
CA ALA A 268 -0.10 3.69 18.02
C ALA A 268 -1.44 2.94 17.91
N PHE A 269 -1.59 2.08 16.90
CA PHE A 269 -2.75 1.22 16.70
C PHE A 269 -2.64 -0.12 17.44
N GLY A 270 -1.52 -0.37 18.14
CA GLY A 270 -1.25 -1.62 18.87
C GLY A 270 -0.41 -2.64 18.11
N GLY A 271 0.10 -2.28 16.93
CA GLY A 271 0.94 -3.15 16.10
C GLY A 271 2.41 -3.11 16.48
N ASN A 272 3.16 -4.09 15.98
CA ASN A 272 4.59 -4.16 16.07
C ASN A 272 5.20 -3.74 14.71
N PRO A 273 5.88 -2.58 14.61
CA PRO A 273 6.50 -2.14 13.36
C PRO A 273 7.61 -3.10 12.87
N GLU A 274 8.23 -3.87 13.77
CA GLU A 274 9.25 -4.88 13.44
C GLU A 274 8.65 -6.24 13.02
N ASN A 275 7.32 -6.38 13.03
CA ASN A 275 6.62 -7.60 12.64
C ASN A 275 5.48 -7.30 11.66
N ILE A 276 5.87 -6.67 10.55
CA ILE A 276 5.00 -6.40 9.41
C ILE A 276 5.15 -7.52 8.38
N THR A 277 4.00 -8.04 7.92
CA THR A 277 3.91 -9.04 6.86
C THR A 277 3.14 -8.52 5.67
N LEU A 278 3.77 -8.43 4.50
CA LEU A 278 3.05 -8.12 3.26
C LEU A 278 2.38 -9.37 2.72
N PHE A 279 1.15 -9.21 2.24
CA PHE A 279 0.40 -10.24 1.54
C PHE A 279 -0.46 -9.62 0.43
N GLY A 280 -0.63 -10.35 -0.66
CA GLY A 280 -1.17 -9.83 -1.90
C GLY A 280 -1.40 -10.95 -2.90
N GLU A 281 -2.26 -10.69 -3.88
CA GLU A 281 -2.68 -11.64 -4.92
C GLU A 281 -2.45 -10.99 -6.30
N SER A 282 -2.15 -11.80 -7.32
CA SER A 282 -1.90 -11.33 -8.70
C SER A 282 -0.86 -10.19 -8.75
N ALA A 283 -1.18 -9.05 -9.36
CA ALA A 283 -0.33 -7.86 -9.39
C ALA A 283 0.09 -7.36 -7.99
N GLY A 284 -0.69 -7.65 -6.95
CA GLY A 284 -0.31 -7.42 -5.56
C GLY A 284 0.83 -8.34 -5.09
N ALA A 285 0.81 -9.62 -5.48
CA ALA A 285 1.92 -10.55 -5.22
C ALA A 285 3.20 -10.16 -6.00
N VAL A 286 3.03 -9.66 -7.24
CA VAL A 286 4.14 -9.08 -8.02
C VAL A 286 4.70 -7.86 -7.30
N SER A 287 3.84 -6.94 -6.85
CA SER A 287 4.23 -5.76 -6.07
C SER A 287 5.07 -6.11 -4.85
N ILE A 288 4.66 -7.13 -4.08
CA ILE A 288 5.39 -7.63 -2.92
C ILE A 288 6.77 -8.16 -3.31
N SER A 289 6.85 -8.89 -4.43
CA SER A 289 8.11 -9.40 -4.96
C SER A 289 9.03 -8.25 -5.41
N LEU A 290 8.48 -7.17 -5.96
CA LEU A 290 9.23 -5.97 -6.31
C LEU A 290 9.74 -5.21 -5.07
N HIS A 291 8.95 -5.14 -3.99
CA HIS A 291 9.42 -4.56 -2.71
C HIS A 291 10.53 -5.39 -2.07
N LEU A 292 10.55 -6.70 -2.28
CA LEU A 292 11.66 -7.56 -1.84
C LEU A 292 12.97 -7.27 -2.59
N LEU A 293 12.86 -7.04 -3.90
CA LEU A 293 14.01 -6.81 -4.79
C LEU A 293 14.54 -5.37 -4.71
N SER A 294 13.66 -4.41 -4.42
CA SER A 294 14.03 -3.00 -4.39
C SER A 294 15.05 -2.71 -3.29
N PRO A 295 16.17 -2.02 -3.60
CA PRO A 295 17.13 -1.59 -2.58
C PRO A 295 16.57 -0.47 -1.70
N LEU A 296 15.45 0.15 -2.11
CA LEU A 296 14.80 1.25 -1.40
C LEU A 296 13.91 0.80 -0.23
N ARG A 297 14.17 -0.41 0.31
CA ARG A 297 13.45 -0.98 1.44
C ARG A 297 13.89 -0.35 2.77
N TRP A 298 12.95 -0.18 3.69
CA TRP A 298 13.25 0.04 5.10
C TRP A 298 13.46 -1.31 5.81
N ALA A 299 14.22 -1.33 6.90
CA ALA A 299 14.70 -2.56 7.54
C ALA A 299 13.57 -3.41 8.17
N THR A 300 13.65 -4.73 8.00
CA THR A 300 12.85 -5.80 8.64
C THR A 300 11.40 -5.98 8.16
N LEU A 301 11.21 -6.78 7.10
CA LEU A 301 9.91 -7.23 6.60
C LEU A 301 9.87 -8.76 6.46
N HIS A 302 8.87 -9.43 7.03
CA HIS A 302 8.57 -10.85 6.81
C HIS A 302 7.45 -10.96 5.75
N ILE A 303 7.34 -12.02 4.93
CA ILE A 303 6.36 -12.06 3.82
C ILE A 303 5.65 -13.41 3.72
N MET A 304 4.35 -13.36 3.39
CA MET A 304 3.57 -14.49 2.87
C MET A 304 2.96 -14.09 1.52
N SER A 305 3.47 -14.66 0.43
CA SER A 305 2.92 -14.48 -0.93
C SER A 305 2.17 -15.74 -1.36
N ALA A 306 1.04 -15.57 -2.05
CA ALA A 306 0.33 -16.63 -2.78
C ALA A 306 0.76 -16.69 -4.27
N GLY A 307 2.02 -16.35 -4.57
CA GLY A 307 2.64 -16.55 -5.87
C GLY A 307 3.37 -17.90 -5.96
N ILE A 308 3.27 -18.56 -7.11
CA ILE A 308 4.00 -19.79 -7.45
C ILE A 308 5.48 -19.62 -7.09
N ARG A 309 5.99 -20.53 -6.24
CA ARG A 309 7.44 -20.80 -6.20
C ARG A 309 7.80 -21.37 -7.57
N ILE A 310 8.55 -20.61 -8.36
CA ILE A 310 9.33 -21.16 -9.47
C ILE A 310 10.59 -21.79 -8.85
#